data_AF-A0A2R3NTR3-F1
#
_entry.id   AF-A0A2R3NTR3-F1
#
_cell.length_a   1.000
_cell.length_b   1.000
_cell.length_c   1.000
_cell.angle_alpha   90.00
_cell.angle_beta   90.00
_cell.angle_gamma   90.00
#
_symmetry.space_group_name_H-M   'P 1'
#
loop_
_entity.id
_entity.type
_entity.pdbx_description
1 polymer ?
#
loop_
_entity_poly.entity_id
_entity_poly.type
_entity_poly.pdbx_seq_one_letter_code
_entity_poly.pdbx_strand_id
1 'polypeptide(L)'
;MAYTATVIPVMIASPGDVAEERQVIREMIHEWNDINSARSKVMLTPIGWETHTSPELGVRPQELINQRLLVDCDLLIGVFWTRLGSPTGNEASGTVEEIHRHLNAGKPAMIYFSSKPVAPESLDREQYESLKLFKTECMQKGLIESFNDLSDFKEKVRRQLSIIISSSPYLSSLISTINNSPDANTSQSLPESNLSADALSLLKLACVDDSGTIYVIRHLGGTDIQAGNQSFGGSSAREVARWEGALNELLSFDFVIERGAKGQMYYVTHKGWTFLESLNE
;
A
#
# COMPACT_ATOMS: atom_id res chain seq x y z
N MET A 1 8.11 10.14 23.47
CA MET A 1 9.26 9.45 22.82
C MET A 1 9.12 9.62 21.32
N ALA A 2 10.20 9.86 20.60
CA ALA A 2 10.18 9.90 19.14
C ALA A 2 10.06 8.48 18.55
N TYR A 3 9.39 8.34 17.41
CA TYR A 3 9.28 7.08 16.67
C TYR A 3 9.22 7.35 15.17
N THR A 4 9.67 6.40 14.36
CA THR A 4 9.46 6.42 12.91
C THR A 4 8.10 5.84 12.57
N ALA A 5 7.40 6.43 11.60
CA ALA A 5 6.12 5.93 11.12
C ALA A 5 5.96 6.13 9.61
N THR A 6 5.24 5.21 9.00
CA THR A 6 4.79 5.28 7.62
C THR A 6 3.66 6.27 7.52
N VAL A 7 3.77 7.24 6.61
CA VAL A 7 2.72 8.24 6.39
C VAL A 7 1.87 7.82 5.19
N ILE A 8 0.57 7.60 5.42
CA ILE A 8 -0.43 7.30 4.40
C ILE A 8 -1.16 8.60 4.03
N PRO A 9 -1.07 9.06 2.78
CA PRO A 9 -1.79 10.23 2.33
C PRO A 9 -3.29 9.93 2.14
N VAL A 10 -4.14 10.74 2.76
CA VAL A 10 -5.60 10.64 2.72
C VAL A 10 -6.18 11.84 2.00
N MET A 11 -6.66 11.65 0.78
CA MET A 11 -7.29 12.72 0.00
C MET A 11 -8.72 12.98 0.45
N ILE A 12 -9.06 14.25 0.67
CA ILE A 12 -10.41 14.70 0.98
C ILE A 12 -11.01 15.32 -0.28
N ALA A 13 -11.89 14.57 -0.93
CA ALA A 13 -12.55 14.96 -2.17
C ALA A 13 -13.95 15.50 -1.84
N SER A 14 -14.17 16.80 -2.03
CA SER A 14 -15.48 17.37 -1.74
C SER A 14 -15.77 18.64 -2.54
N PRO A 15 -17.05 18.96 -2.80
CA PRO A 15 -17.43 20.29 -3.25
C PRO A 15 -17.26 21.34 -2.14
N GLY A 16 -17.46 22.61 -2.49
CA GLY A 16 -17.26 23.74 -1.57
C GLY A 16 -18.33 23.91 -0.48
N ASP A 17 -19.49 23.25 -0.60
CA ASP A 17 -20.64 23.39 0.31
C ASP A 17 -20.58 22.51 1.57
N VAL A 18 -19.48 21.77 1.78
CA VAL A 18 -19.30 20.81 2.88
C VAL A 18 -18.02 21.12 3.69
N ALA A 19 -17.79 22.40 3.99
CA ALA A 19 -16.60 22.86 4.72
C ALA A 19 -16.52 22.28 6.14
N GLU A 20 -17.65 22.18 6.84
CA GLU A 20 -17.72 21.63 8.19
C GLU A 20 -17.37 20.13 8.19
N GLU A 21 -17.88 19.38 7.23
CA GLU A 21 -17.59 17.95 7.07
C GLU A 21 -16.11 17.72 6.74
N ARG A 22 -15.52 18.54 5.88
CA ARG A 22 -14.06 18.48 5.61
C ARG A 22 -13.26 18.64 6.90
N GLN A 23 -13.65 19.58 7.75
CA GLN A 23 -12.99 19.80 9.03
C GLN A 23 -13.15 18.59 9.96
N VAL A 24 -14.35 18.00 10.03
CA VAL A 24 -14.59 16.76 10.80
C VAL A 24 -13.69 15.62 10.31
N ILE A 25 -13.51 15.44 9.00
CA ILE A 25 -12.61 14.40 8.46
C ILE A 25 -11.17 14.63 8.93
N ARG A 26 -10.67 15.88 8.86
CA ARG A 26 -9.32 16.22 9.34
C ARG A 26 -9.18 15.92 10.84
N GLU A 27 -10.15 16.33 11.65
CA GLU A 27 -10.16 16.05 13.09
C GLU A 27 -10.12 14.56 13.38
N MET A 28 -10.88 13.74 12.66
CA MET A 28 -10.89 12.28 12.87
C MET A 28 -9.59 11.62 12.45
N ILE A 29 -8.93 12.15 11.42
CA ILE A 29 -7.58 11.73 11.04
C ILE A 29 -6.57 12.05 12.15
N HIS A 30 -6.64 13.25 12.72
CA HIS A 30 -5.78 13.64 13.85
C HIS A 30 -6.04 12.78 15.09
N GLU A 31 -7.30 12.57 15.48
CA GLU A 31 -7.68 11.71 16.60
C GLU A 31 -7.18 10.27 16.38
N TRP A 32 -7.34 9.74 15.17
CA TRP A 32 -6.85 8.40 14.84
C TRP A 32 -5.33 8.30 15.01
N ASN A 33 -4.59 9.31 14.54
CA ASN A 33 -3.15 9.39 14.71
C ASN A 33 -2.77 9.42 16.19
N ASP A 34 -3.39 10.27 17.01
CA ASP A 34 -3.08 10.39 18.43
C ASP A 34 -3.23 9.05 19.18
N ILE A 35 -4.24 8.26 18.81
CA ILE A 35 -4.54 6.98 19.45
C ILE A 35 -3.66 5.84 18.92
N ASN A 36 -3.41 5.79 17.61
CA ASN A 36 -2.88 4.58 16.97
C ASN A 36 -1.43 4.70 16.54
N SER A 37 -0.96 5.88 16.15
CA SER A 37 0.30 6.07 15.41
C SER A 37 1.53 5.49 16.10
N ALA A 38 1.67 5.71 17.40
CA ALA A 38 2.81 5.23 18.17
C ALA A 38 2.91 3.69 18.20
N ARG A 39 1.76 3.00 18.19
CA ARG A 39 1.65 1.54 18.22
C ARG A 39 1.68 0.93 16.83
N SER A 40 0.93 1.49 15.88
CA SER A 40 0.82 0.97 14.51
C SER A 40 2.03 1.32 13.65
N LYS A 41 2.83 2.33 14.04
CA LYS A 41 3.87 2.95 13.21
C LYS A 41 3.30 3.47 11.88
N VAL A 42 2.03 3.88 11.90
CA VAL A 42 1.32 4.44 10.75
C VAL A 42 0.73 5.79 11.16
N MET A 43 0.93 6.79 10.32
CA MET A 43 0.27 8.09 10.42
C MET A 43 -0.53 8.34 9.16
N LEU A 44 -1.64 9.06 9.29
CA LEU A 44 -2.46 9.52 8.18
C LEU A 44 -2.22 11.01 7.99
N THR A 45 -2.03 11.46 6.76
CA THR A 45 -1.92 12.90 6.45
C THR A 45 -3.09 13.36 5.58
N PRO A 46 -3.91 14.33 6.04
CA PRO A 46 -5.04 14.82 5.26
C PRO A 46 -4.57 15.74 4.13
N ILE A 47 -4.89 15.36 2.90
CA ILE A 47 -4.59 16.14 1.69
C ILE A 47 -5.87 16.74 1.12
N GLY A 48 -5.83 18.03 0.85
CA GLY A 48 -6.87 18.74 0.13
C GLY A 48 -6.28 19.89 -0.69
N TRP A 49 -7.06 20.41 -1.63
CA TRP A 49 -6.64 21.47 -2.55
C TRP A 49 -6.13 22.74 -1.84
N GLU A 50 -6.66 23.05 -0.65
CA GLU A 50 -6.25 24.21 0.17
C GLU A 50 -4.84 24.07 0.77
N THR A 51 -4.41 22.84 1.08
CA THR A 51 -3.17 22.61 1.84
C THR A 51 -1.98 22.23 0.98
N HIS A 52 -2.18 21.94 -0.32
CA HIS A 52 -1.13 21.46 -1.22
C HIS A 52 -0.94 22.33 -2.47
N THR A 53 -1.65 23.46 -2.55
CA THR A 53 -1.44 24.45 -3.61
C THR A 53 -0.58 25.59 -3.06
N SER A 54 0.70 25.63 -3.43
CA SER A 54 1.57 26.80 -3.16
C SER A 54 1.35 27.88 -4.23
N PRO A 55 1.24 29.17 -3.88
CA PRO A 55 1.24 30.24 -4.87
C PRO A 55 2.63 30.33 -5.56
N GLU A 56 2.74 29.79 -6.77
CA GLU A 56 3.95 29.94 -7.62
C GLU A 56 3.67 30.88 -8.80
N LEU A 57 4.45 31.97 -8.91
CA LEU A 57 4.44 32.90 -10.04
C LEU A 57 5.36 32.37 -11.15
N GLY A 58 4.83 32.16 -12.36
CA GLY A 58 5.64 31.94 -13.56
C GLY A 58 5.30 30.71 -14.43
N VAL A 59 4.35 29.88 -14.03
CA VAL A 59 3.89 28.74 -14.84
C VAL A 59 2.41 28.88 -15.16
N ARG A 60 1.99 28.51 -16.38
CA ARG A 60 0.59 28.65 -16.83
C ARG A 60 -0.35 27.94 -15.84
N PRO A 61 -1.36 28.64 -15.26
CA PRO A 61 -2.14 28.14 -14.12
C PRO A 61 -2.87 26.82 -14.36
N GLN A 62 -3.28 26.51 -15.59
CA GLN A 62 -4.18 25.38 -15.86
C GLN A 62 -3.46 24.03 -16.00
N GLU A 63 -2.18 23.99 -16.38
CA GLU A 63 -1.42 22.73 -16.53
C GLU A 63 -0.69 22.33 -15.24
N LEU A 64 -0.22 23.31 -14.45
CA LEU A 64 0.50 23.05 -13.20
C LEU A 64 -0.44 22.53 -12.09
N ILE A 65 -1.68 23.02 -12.07
CA ILE A 65 -2.75 22.53 -11.20
C ILE A 65 -3.02 21.06 -11.54
N ASN A 66 -3.24 20.72 -12.81
CA ASN A 66 -3.53 19.34 -13.21
C ASN A 66 -2.36 18.35 -13.02
N GLN A 67 -1.11 18.80 -13.13
CA GLN A 67 0.07 17.93 -12.93
C GLN A 67 0.46 17.74 -11.46
N ARG A 68 0.09 18.67 -10.55
CA ARG A 68 0.43 18.60 -9.12
C ARG A 68 -0.76 18.26 -8.21
N LEU A 69 -2.01 18.36 -8.69
CA LEU A 69 -3.23 17.84 -8.02
C LEU A 69 -3.51 16.37 -8.33
N LEU A 70 -2.65 15.70 -9.09
CA LEU A 70 -2.53 14.24 -9.01
C LEU A 70 -1.79 13.90 -7.72
N VAL A 71 -2.44 14.14 -6.59
CA VAL A 71 -1.92 13.66 -5.31
C VAL A 71 -2.05 12.15 -5.34
N ASP A 72 -0.92 11.46 -5.44
CA ASP A 72 -0.83 10.05 -5.13
C ASP A 72 -1.25 9.86 -3.67
N CYS A 73 -2.52 9.52 -3.48
CA CYS A 73 -3.07 9.15 -2.19
C CYS A 73 -3.40 7.67 -2.18
N ASP A 74 -3.39 7.08 -1.00
CA ASP A 74 -3.63 5.66 -0.79
C ASP A 74 -5.03 5.39 -0.22
N LEU A 75 -5.67 6.44 0.29
CA LEU A 75 -7.04 6.46 0.73
C LEU A 75 -7.71 7.76 0.28
N LEU A 76 -8.93 7.65 -0.22
CA LEU A 76 -9.77 8.80 -0.56
C LEU A 76 -11.01 8.83 0.34
N ILE A 77 -11.37 10.01 0.81
CA ILE A 77 -12.63 10.26 1.53
C ILE A 77 -13.41 11.31 0.74
N GLY A 78 -14.50 10.86 0.12
CA GLY A 78 -15.44 11.69 -0.61
C GLY A 78 -16.61 12.12 0.27
N VAL A 79 -16.94 13.40 0.31
CA VAL A 79 -18.14 13.88 1.02
C VAL A 79 -18.94 14.84 0.16
N PHE A 80 -20.25 14.62 0.10
CA PHE A 80 -21.19 15.37 -0.74
C PHE A 80 -22.44 15.75 0.03
N TRP A 81 -23.04 16.88 -0.33
CA TRP A 81 -24.35 17.29 0.21
C TRP A 81 -25.34 17.65 -0.89
N THR A 82 -25.31 18.89 -1.40
CA THR A 82 -26.28 19.34 -2.42
C THR A 82 -25.66 19.49 -3.80
N ARG A 83 -24.34 19.57 -3.86
CA ARG A 83 -23.58 19.81 -5.08
C ARG A 83 -22.68 18.61 -5.39
N LEU A 84 -22.41 18.43 -6.68
CA LEU A 84 -21.39 17.50 -7.17
C LEU A 84 -20.05 18.21 -7.36
N GLY A 85 -20.08 19.50 -7.68
CA GLY A 85 -18.91 20.34 -7.94
C GLY A 85 -18.96 20.95 -9.34
N SER A 86 -17.94 21.73 -9.68
CA SER A 86 -17.88 22.41 -10.99
C SER A 86 -17.39 21.44 -12.07
N PRO A 87 -18.03 21.40 -13.26
CA PRO A 87 -17.61 20.54 -14.35
C PRO A 87 -16.15 20.79 -14.73
N THR A 88 -15.41 19.72 -15.00
CA THR A 88 -14.11 19.82 -15.69
C THR A 88 -14.35 19.55 -17.17
N GLY A 89 -13.38 19.91 -18.03
CA GLY A 89 -13.54 19.74 -19.48
C GLY A 89 -13.86 18.30 -19.93
N ASN A 90 -13.62 17.30 -19.07
CA ASN A 90 -13.78 15.87 -19.38
C ASN A 90 -14.80 15.14 -18.49
N GLU A 91 -15.23 15.70 -17.34
CA GLU A 91 -16.05 15.01 -16.34
C GLU A 91 -17.07 15.94 -15.68
N ALA A 92 -18.11 15.33 -15.08
CA ALA A 92 -19.23 16.04 -14.45
C ALA A 92 -18.79 16.96 -13.29
N SER A 93 -17.66 16.65 -12.65
CA SER A 93 -17.02 17.47 -11.62
C SER A 93 -15.57 17.03 -11.46
N GLY A 94 -14.68 17.95 -11.10
CA GLY A 94 -13.29 17.60 -10.78
C GLY A 94 -13.18 16.58 -9.64
N THR A 95 -14.07 16.67 -8.65
CA THR A 95 -14.14 15.71 -7.53
C THR A 95 -14.53 14.30 -8.02
N VAL A 96 -15.38 14.20 -9.03
CA VAL A 96 -15.79 12.91 -9.62
C VAL A 96 -14.65 12.30 -10.41
N GLU A 97 -13.96 13.11 -11.20
CA GLU A 97 -12.77 12.70 -11.96
C GLU A 97 -11.69 12.12 -11.03
N GLU A 98 -11.42 12.78 -9.89
CA GLU A 98 -10.49 12.31 -8.87
C GLU A 98 -10.92 10.96 -8.27
N ILE A 99 -12.20 10.81 -7.92
CA ILE A 99 -12.74 9.55 -7.37
C ILE A 99 -12.63 8.42 -8.40
N HIS A 100 -13.00 8.66 -9.65
CA HIS A 100 -12.92 7.68 -10.73
C HIS A 100 -11.49 7.22 -10.94
N ARG A 101 -10.54 8.14 -11.01
CA ARG A 101 -9.12 7.82 -11.15
C ARG A 101 -8.62 6.98 -9.98
N HIS A 102 -8.98 7.35 -8.74
CA HIS A 102 -8.57 6.63 -7.53
C HIS A 102 -9.11 5.19 -7.48
N LEU A 103 -10.40 5.03 -7.80
CA LEU A 103 -11.04 3.71 -7.86
C LEU A 103 -10.46 2.84 -8.99
N ASN A 104 -10.20 3.41 -10.16
CA ASN A 104 -9.58 2.70 -11.29
C ASN A 104 -8.15 2.25 -10.99
N ALA A 105 -7.44 2.94 -10.08
CA ALA A 105 -6.14 2.52 -9.57
C ALA A 105 -6.23 1.37 -8.53
N GLY A 106 -7.43 0.87 -8.23
CA GLY A 106 -7.64 -0.21 -7.26
C GLY A 106 -7.50 0.22 -5.79
N LYS A 107 -7.50 1.54 -5.53
CA LYS A 107 -7.30 2.09 -4.20
C LYS A 107 -8.65 2.29 -3.48
N PRO A 108 -8.69 2.12 -2.15
CA PRO A 108 -9.93 2.23 -1.38
C PRO A 108 -10.42 3.68 -1.30
N ALA A 109 -11.74 3.86 -1.39
CA ALA A 109 -12.41 5.14 -1.18
C ALA A 109 -13.59 5.00 -0.20
N MET A 110 -13.78 5.99 0.66
CA MET A 110 -14.92 6.11 1.56
C MET A 110 -15.81 7.26 1.06
N ILE A 111 -17.02 6.95 0.58
CA ILE A 111 -17.91 7.95 -0.01
C ILE A 111 -19.13 8.18 0.87
N TYR A 112 -19.35 9.45 1.24
CA TYR A 112 -20.38 9.91 2.15
C TYR A 112 -21.34 10.89 1.50
N PHE A 113 -22.63 10.71 1.74
CA PHE A 113 -23.69 11.62 1.30
C PHE A 113 -24.47 12.19 2.48
N SER A 114 -24.54 13.50 2.57
CA SER A 114 -25.34 14.19 3.58
C SER A 114 -26.83 14.11 3.25
N SER A 115 -27.62 13.77 4.26
CA SER A 115 -29.08 13.79 4.25
C SER A 115 -29.65 15.01 4.98
N LYS A 116 -28.80 16.01 5.30
CA LYS A 116 -29.21 17.25 5.96
C LYS A 116 -30.32 17.95 5.14
N PRO A 117 -31.43 18.39 5.77
CA PRO A 117 -32.48 19.13 5.08
C PRO A 117 -31.93 20.42 4.43
N VAL A 118 -32.43 20.73 3.23
CA VAL A 118 -32.09 21.95 2.49
C VAL A 118 -33.35 22.65 2.02
N ALA A 119 -33.35 23.98 2.03
CA ALA A 119 -34.42 24.76 1.43
C ALA A 119 -34.48 24.48 -0.08
N PRO A 120 -35.65 24.12 -0.66
CA PRO A 120 -35.74 23.83 -2.09
C PRO A 120 -35.29 24.98 -3.00
N GLU A 121 -35.38 26.22 -2.51
CA GLU A 121 -35.02 27.45 -3.23
C GLU A 121 -33.49 27.64 -3.34
N SER A 122 -32.71 27.12 -2.40
CA SER A 122 -31.24 27.19 -2.45
C SER A 122 -30.61 26.06 -3.25
N LEU A 123 -31.43 25.13 -3.77
CA LEU A 123 -30.98 23.95 -4.49
C LEU A 123 -30.74 24.26 -5.95
N ASP A 124 -29.50 24.06 -6.39
CA ASP A 124 -29.18 23.96 -7.80
C ASP A 124 -29.66 22.59 -8.33
N ARG A 125 -30.71 22.60 -9.14
CA ARG A 125 -31.39 21.39 -9.61
C ARG A 125 -30.47 20.52 -10.46
N GLU A 126 -29.69 21.12 -11.35
CA GLU A 126 -28.79 20.37 -12.25
C GLU A 126 -27.67 19.70 -11.47
N GLN A 127 -27.07 20.43 -10.52
CA GLN A 127 -26.05 19.88 -9.61
C GLN A 127 -26.61 18.73 -8.76
N TYR A 128 -27.82 18.89 -8.24
CA TYR A 128 -28.44 17.86 -7.40
C TYR A 128 -28.86 16.61 -8.18
N GLU A 129 -29.35 16.77 -9.41
CA GLU A 129 -29.63 15.64 -10.30
C GLU A 129 -28.35 14.90 -10.67
N SER A 130 -27.27 15.62 -10.99
CA SER A 130 -25.94 15.04 -11.25
C SER A 130 -25.42 14.28 -10.03
N LEU A 131 -25.61 14.84 -8.83
CA LEU A 131 -25.24 14.17 -7.58
C LEU A 131 -26.02 12.88 -7.34
N LYS A 132 -27.32 12.85 -7.67
CA LYS A 132 -28.12 11.62 -7.58
C LYS A 132 -27.62 10.53 -8.52
N LEU A 133 -27.30 10.90 -9.77
CA LEU A 133 -26.74 9.97 -10.74
C LEU A 133 -25.41 9.39 -10.24
N PHE A 134 -24.52 10.26 -9.76
CA PHE A 134 -23.25 9.83 -9.17
C PHE A 134 -23.45 8.93 -7.95
N LYS A 135 -24.40 9.24 -7.07
CA LYS A 135 -24.75 8.39 -5.92
C LYS A 135 -25.18 6.99 -6.38
N THR A 136 -26.03 6.89 -7.39
CA THR A 136 -26.46 5.61 -7.96
C THR A 136 -25.30 4.85 -8.59
N GLU A 137 -24.39 5.54 -9.29
CA GLU A 137 -23.18 4.94 -9.85
C GLU A 137 -22.27 4.37 -8.73
N CYS A 138 -22.02 5.13 -7.67
CA CYS A 138 -21.21 4.66 -6.54
C CYS A 138 -21.83 3.43 -5.87
N MET A 139 -23.16 3.37 -5.73
CA MET A 139 -23.87 2.21 -5.19
C MET A 139 -23.68 0.94 -6.04
N GLN A 140 -23.43 1.06 -7.35
CA GLN A 140 -23.14 -0.08 -8.21
C GLN A 140 -21.70 -0.57 -8.06
N LYS A 141 -20.77 0.34 -7.74
CA LYS A 141 -19.33 0.05 -7.59
C LYS A 141 -18.96 -0.39 -6.17
N GLY A 142 -19.78 -0.11 -5.15
CA GLY A 142 -19.47 -0.49 -3.78
C GLY A 142 -20.45 0.05 -2.73
N LEU A 143 -20.04 -0.04 -1.46
CA LEU A 143 -20.81 0.46 -0.34
C LEU A 143 -20.58 1.97 -0.15
N ILE A 144 -21.67 2.73 -0.14
CA ILE A 144 -21.67 4.15 0.24
C ILE A 144 -22.31 4.33 1.61
N GLU A 145 -21.99 5.45 2.26
CA GLU A 145 -22.57 5.81 3.55
C GLU A 145 -23.38 7.10 3.43
N SER A 146 -24.42 7.25 4.25
CA SER A 146 -25.20 8.49 4.34
C SER A 146 -25.29 8.96 5.79
N PHE A 147 -25.31 10.26 6.05
CA PHE A 147 -25.33 10.79 7.42
C PHE A 147 -26.35 11.92 7.57
N ASN A 148 -26.87 12.09 8.78
CA ASN A 148 -27.96 13.05 9.02
C ASN A 148 -27.49 14.41 9.55
N ASP A 149 -26.41 14.42 10.31
CA ASP A 149 -25.81 15.61 10.92
C ASP A 149 -24.30 15.41 11.14
N LEU A 150 -23.62 16.44 11.65
CA LEU A 150 -22.18 16.38 11.88
C LEU A 150 -21.76 15.39 12.97
N SER A 151 -22.58 15.17 13.99
CA SER A 151 -22.26 14.24 15.08
C SER A 151 -22.33 12.80 14.59
N ASP A 152 -23.38 12.45 13.85
CA ASP A 152 -23.52 11.17 13.17
C ASP A 152 -22.36 10.94 12.18
N PHE A 153 -22.04 11.97 11.38
CA PHE A 153 -20.92 11.92 10.45
C PHE A 153 -19.59 11.65 11.16
N LYS A 154 -19.31 12.37 12.24
CA LYS A 154 -18.10 12.22 13.06
C LYS A 154 -17.96 10.80 13.61
N GLU A 155 -19.02 10.26 14.21
CA GLU A 155 -19.05 8.89 14.75
C GLU A 155 -18.77 7.86 13.65
N LYS A 156 -19.39 8.03 12.48
CA LYS A 156 -19.24 7.15 11.32
C LYS A 156 -17.83 7.17 10.77
N VAL A 157 -17.28 8.35 10.48
CA VAL A 157 -15.90 8.52 9.98
C VAL A 157 -14.91 7.92 10.96
N ARG A 158 -15.01 8.23 12.26
CA ARG A 158 -14.12 7.69 13.31
C ARG A 158 -14.05 6.16 13.28
N ARG A 159 -15.22 5.52 13.28
CA ARG A 159 -15.34 4.05 13.28
C ARG A 159 -14.83 3.45 11.97
N GLN A 160 -15.31 3.97 10.84
CA GLN A 160 -15.04 3.41 9.53
C GLN A 160 -13.59 3.63 9.07
N LEU A 161 -12.96 4.74 9.48
CA LEU A 161 -11.53 4.99 9.24
C LEU A 161 -10.68 3.90 9.89
N SER A 162 -10.97 3.54 11.14
CA SER A 162 -10.27 2.46 11.84
C SER A 162 -10.46 1.10 11.16
N ILE A 163 -11.67 0.83 10.66
CA ILE A 163 -11.98 -0.39 9.93
C ILE A 163 -11.18 -0.43 8.62
N ILE A 164 -11.26 0.60 7.78
CA ILE A 164 -10.65 0.55 6.44
C ILE A 164 -9.14 0.40 6.50
N ILE A 165 -8.47 1.05 7.47
CA ILE A 165 -7.02 0.94 7.65
C ILE A 165 -6.61 -0.49 8.04
N SER A 166 -7.43 -1.19 8.82
CA SER A 166 -7.14 -2.55 9.28
C SER A 166 -7.60 -3.65 8.32
N SER A 167 -8.70 -3.42 7.60
CA SER A 167 -9.36 -4.46 6.79
C SER A 167 -9.13 -4.33 5.29
N SER A 168 -8.62 -3.20 4.79
CA SER A 168 -8.34 -3.04 3.36
C SER A 168 -7.14 -3.90 2.94
N PRO A 169 -7.28 -4.82 1.96
CA PRO A 169 -6.15 -5.60 1.46
C PRO A 169 -5.04 -4.70 0.90
N TYR A 170 -5.41 -3.62 0.22
CA TYR A 170 -4.47 -2.64 -0.32
C TYR A 170 -3.66 -1.98 0.79
N LEU A 171 -4.33 -1.37 1.79
CA LEU A 171 -3.63 -0.66 2.87
C LEU A 171 -2.84 -1.61 3.77
N SER A 172 -3.38 -2.80 4.06
CA SER A 172 -2.65 -3.79 4.85
C SER A 172 -1.40 -4.30 4.12
N SER A 173 -1.46 -4.51 2.80
CA SER A 173 -0.28 -4.84 1.98
C SER A 173 0.75 -3.70 1.94
N LEU A 174 0.30 -2.45 1.84
CA LEU A 174 1.17 -1.28 1.85
C LEU A 174 1.90 -1.16 3.20
N ILE A 175 1.15 -1.23 4.29
CA ILE A 175 1.68 -1.15 5.66
C ILE A 175 2.61 -2.33 5.95
N SER A 176 2.28 -3.55 5.52
CA SER A 176 3.14 -4.71 5.72
C SER A 176 4.41 -4.63 4.88
N THR A 177 4.32 -4.20 3.62
CA THR A 177 5.48 -4.02 2.75
C THR A 177 6.43 -2.97 3.33
N ILE A 178 5.91 -1.87 3.87
CA ILE A 178 6.73 -0.80 4.44
C ILE A 178 7.28 -1.20 5.82
N ASN A 179 6.50 -1.89 6.67
CA ASN A 179 7.02 -2.40 7.94
C ASN A 179 8.02 -3.55 7.75
N ASN A 180 7.91 -4.29 6.64
CA ASN A 180 8.89 -5.30 6.22
C ASN A 180 10.01 -4.69 5.36
N SER A 181 9.91 -3.41 5.00
CA SER A 181 11.01 -2.63 4.45
C SER A 181 11.79 -2.06 5.64
N PRO A 182 12.98 -2.57 5.96
CA PRO A 182 13.77 -2.00 7.04
C PRO A 182 14.14 -0.56 6.64
N ASP A 183 13.71 0.40 7.47
CA ASP A 183 14.23 1.76 7.46
C ASP A 183 15.77 1.73 7.36
N ALA A 184 16.30 2.70 6.64
CA ALA A 184 17.70 3.03 6.55
C ALA A 184 18.33 3.21 7.94
N ASN A 185 18.75 2.10 8.55
CA ASN A 185 20.03 1.88 9.22
C ASN A 185 20.04 0.46 9.81
N THR A 186 20.88 -0.38 9.22
CA THR A 186 21.23 -1.74 9.67
C THR A 186 20.18 -2.84 9.48
N SER A 187 19.89 -3.17 8.23
CA SER A 187 20.01 -4.53 7.67
C SER A 187 19.66 -4.46 6.19
N GLN A 188 20.60 -4.85 5.34
CA GLN A 188 20.40 -4.98 3.90
C GLN A 188 19.28 -6.00 3.63
N SER A 189 18.02 -5.57 3.50
CA SER A 189 17.07 -6.29 2.67
C SER A 189 17.32 -5.80 1.25
N LEU A 190 18.13 -6.57 0.54
CA LEU A 190 18.37 -6.36 -0.87
C LEU A 190 17.03 -6.51 -1.62
N PRO A 191 16.77 -5.69 -2.65
CA PRO A 191 15.57 -5.80 -3.48
C PRO A 191 15.45 -7.23 -4.04
N GLU A 192 14.28 -7.62 -4.54
CA GLU A 192 13.99 -8.91 -5.23
C GLU A 192 14.92 -9.23 -6.45
N SER A 193 15.96 -8.42 -6.66
CA SER A 193 17.06 -8.55 -7.61
C SER A 193 18.43 -8.83 -6.98
N ASN A 194 18.57 -8.99 -5.66
CA ASN A 194 19.86 -9.31 -5.04
C ASN A 194 19.68 -10.32 -3.91
N LEU A 195 19.84 -11.60 -4.24
CA LEU A 195 20.14 -12.63 -3.24
C LEU A 195 21.31 -12.19 -2.36
N SER A 196 21.31 -12.60 -1.08
CA SER A 196 22.50 -12.48 -0.24
C SER A 196 23.71 -13.13 -0.93
N ALA A 197 24.92 -12.66 -0.64
CA ALA A 197 26.13 -13.22 -1.24
C ALA A 197 26.25 -14.74 -1.01
N ASP A 198 25.75 -15.22 0.13
CA ASP A 198 25.72 -16.64 0.47
C ASP A 198 24.65 -17.40 -0.33
N ALA A 199 23.43 -16.85 -0.45
CA ALA A 199 22.36 -17.47 -1.24
C ALA A 199 22.70 -17.49 -2.75
N LEU A 200 23.30 -16.40 -3.27
CA LEU A 200 23.79 -16.35 -4.64
C LEU A 200 24.92 -17.34 -4.88
N SER A 201 25.86 -17.46 -3.92
CA SER A 201 26.95 -18.45 -4.02
C SER A 201 26.40 -19.87 -4.00
N LEU A 202 25.45 -20.16 -3.12
CA LEU A 202 24.81 -21.46 -3.00
C LEU A 202 24.02 -21.82 -4.28
N LEU A 203 23.27 -20.85 -4.83
CA LEU A 203 22.53 -21.02 -6.08
C LEU A 203 23.47 -21.24 -7.27
N LYS A 204 24.55 -20.46 -7.39
CA LYS A 204 25.57 -20.62 -8.43
C LYS A 204 26.19 -22.02 -8.37
N LEU A 205 26.60 -22.46 -7.17
CA LEU A 205 27.23 -23.76 -6.96
C LEU A 205 26.32 -24.94 -7.28
N ALA A 206 25.02 -24.82 -6.98
CA ALA A 206 24.01 -25.82 -7.32
C ALA A 206 23.86 -26.00 -8.85
N CYS A 207 24.18 -24.96 -9.62
CA CYS A 207 24.06 -24.94 -11.08
C CYS A 207 25.37 -25.24 -11.82
N VAL A 208 26.52 -25.41 -11.14
CA VAL A 208 27.83 -25.62 -11.79
C VAL A 208 27.88 -26.90 -12.63
N ASP A 209 27.17 -27.94 -12.23
CA ASP A 209 27.21 -29.27 -12.84
C ASP A 209 25.90 -29.63 -13.58
N ASP A 210 25.06 -28.63 -13.88
CA ASP A 210 23.71 -28.77 -14.43
C ASP A 210 22.77 -29.68 -13.61
N SER A 211 23.17 -30.11 -12.41
CA SER A 211 22.32 -30.95 -11.54
C SER A 211 21.20 -30.14 -10.91
N GLY A 212 21.47 -28.86 -10.60
CA GLY A 212 20.54 -27.98 -9.91
C GLY A 212 20.21 -28.47 -8.50
N THR A 213 21.10 -29.22 -7.84
CA THR A 213 20.80 -29.88 -6.56
C THR A 213 21.51 -29.24 -5.36
N ILE A 214 20.78 -29.12 -4.26
CA ILE A 214 21.31 -28.75 -2.94
C ILE A 214 20.87 -29.81 -1.93
N TYR A 215 21.83 -30.31 -1.14
CA TYR A 215 21.61 -31.32 -0.10
C TYR A 215 21.80 -30.73 1.29
N VAL A 216 21.00 -31.20 2.25
CA VAL A 216 21.15 -30.89 3.67
C VAL A 216 21.42 -32.18 4.43
N ILE A 217 22.67 -32.36 4.86
CA ILE A 217 23.19 -33.56 5.52
C ILE A 217 23.32 -33.28 7.01
N ARG A 218 22.45 -33.90 7.81
CA ARG A 218 22.49 -33.78 9.28
C ARG A 218 23.21 -35.00 9.87
N HIS A 219 24.22 -34.75 10.69
CA HIS A 219 25.01 -35.79 11.34
C HIS A 219 25.23 -35.46 12.82
N LEU A 220 25.77 -36.42 13.59
CA LEU A 220 26.01 -36.25 15.04
C LEU A 220 26.92 -35.06 15.38
N GLY A 221 27.76 -34.65 14.43
CA GLY A 221 28.72 -33.57 14.60
C GLY A 221 28.26 -32.21 14.07
N GLY A 222 27.07 -32.08 13.48
CA GLY A 222 26.68 -30.85 12.80
C GLY A 222 25.65 -31.01 11.68
N THR A 223 25.53 -29.95 10.88
CA THR A 223 24.71 -29.94 9.66
C THR A 223 25.51 -29.33 8.53
N ASP A 224 25.60 -30.07 7.43
CA ASP A 224 26.27 -29.64 6.21
C ASP A 224 25.23 -29.35 5.12
N ILE A 225 25.39 -28.22 4.44
CA ILE A 225 24.64 -27.83 3.26
C ILE A 225 25.58 -27.93 2.07
N GLN A 226 25.28 -28.86 1.17
CA GLN A 226 26.14 -29.19 0.03
C GLN A 226 25.49 -28.74 -1.27
N ALA A 227 26.26 -28.03 -2.10
CA ALA A 227 25.88 -27.63 -3.45
C ALA A 227 27.07 -27.88 -4.40
N GLY A 228 26.85 -28.67 -5.45
CA GLY A 228 27.93 -29.17 -6.30
C GLY A 228 29.04 -29.87 -5.48
N ASN A 229 30.29 -29.45 -5.68
CA ASN A 229 31.47 -29.99 -4.98
C ASN A 229 31.84 -29.25 -3.69
N GLN A 230 30.99 -28.34 -3.21
CA GLN A 230 31.26 -27.57 -1.98
C GLN A 230 30.25 -27.90 -0.89
N SER A 231 30.75 -27.94 0.35
CA SER A 231 29.97 -28.17 1.56
C SER A 231 30.17 -27.03 2.54
N PHE A 232 29.10 -26.58 3.15
CA PHE A 232 29.04 -25.43 4.03
C PHE A 232 28.36 -25.79 5.36
N GLY A 233 28.76 -25.19 6.47
CA GLY A 233 28.21 -25.52 7.79
C GLY A 233 29.18 -26.31 8.65
N GLY A 234 28.80 -27.53 9.05
CA GLY A 234 29.58 -28.39 9.92
C GLY A 234 29.18 -28.26 11.39
N SER A 235 30.15 -28.24 12.32
CA SER A 235 29.88 -28.32 13.76
C SER A 235 29.56 -26.99 14.45
N SER A 236 29.76 -25.87 13.76
CA SER A 236 29.52 -24.53 14.30
C SER A 236 28.05 -24.15 14.13
N ALA A 237 27.31 -24.00 15.24
CA ALA A 237 25.91 -23.58 15.21
C ALA A 237 25.69 -22.25 14.47
N ARG A 238 26.68 -21.33 14.52
CA ARG A 238 26.64 -20.05 13.80
C ARG A 238 26.76 -20.24 12.29
N GLU A 239 27.62 -21.15 11.86
CA GLU A 239 27.86 -21.42 10.44
C GLU A 239 26.70 -22.19 9.83
N VAL A 240 26.16 -23.18 10.56
CA VAL A 240 24.92 -23.87 10.20
C VAL A 240 23.77 -22.88 10.01
N ALA A 241 23.53 -22.01 10.99
CA ALA A 241 22.45 -21.03 10.91
C ALA A 241 22.61 -20.04 9.74
N ARG A 242 23.85 -19.66 9.40
CA ARG A 242 24.15 -18.79 8.25
C ARG A 242 23.71 -19.44 6.94
N TRP A 243 24.12 -20.69 6.72
CA TRP A 243 23.85 -21.38 5.46
C TRP A 243 22.42 -21.93 5.37
N GLU A 244 21.81 -22.32 6.50
CA GLU A 244 20.37 -22.61 6.55
C GLU A 244 19.56 -21.34 6.23
N GLY A 245 20.00 -20.18 6.70
CA GLY A 245 19.44 -18.88 6.33
C GLY A 245 19.49 -18.63 4.82
N ALA A 246 20.64 -18.84 4.18
CA ALA A 246 20.81 -18.70 2.73
C ALA A 246 19.91 -19.66 1.93
N LEU A 247 19.76 -20.92 2.38
CA LEU A 247 18.84 -21.87 1.74
C LEU A 247 17.37 -21.48 1.91
N ASN A 248 16.99 -21.02 3.11
CA ASN A 248 15.64 -20.52 3.38
C ASN A 248 15.30 -19.27 2.55
N GLU A 249 16.29 -18.42 2.29
CA GLU A 249 16.16 -17.27 1.39
C GLU A 249 15.82 -17.74 -0.03
N LEU A 250 16.56 -18.72 -0.57
CA LEU A 250 16.27 -19.30 -1.90
C LEU A 250 14.88 -19.93 -1.98
N LEU A 251 14.42 -20.58 -0.90
CA LEU A 251 13.06 -21.14 -0.81
C LEU A 251 12.00 -20.04 -0.80
N SER A 252 12.22 -18.97 -0.03
CA SER A 252 11.25 -17.88 0.11
C SER A 252 11.00 -17.12 -1.19
N PHE A 253 12.00 -17.08 -2.08
CA PHE A 253 11.89 -16.46 -3.40
C PHE A 253 11.54 -17.44 -4.53
N ASP A 254 11.19 -18.69 -4.21
CA ASP A 254 10.89 -19.75 -5.19
C ASP A 254 12.03 -20.07 -6.17
N PHE A 255 13.28 -19.78 -5.82
CA PHE A 255 14.45 -20.14 -6.65
C PHE A 255 14.83 -21.62 -6.49
N VAL A 256 14.48 -22.23 -5.36
CA VAL A 256 14.61 -23.67 -5.13
C VAL A 256 13.31 -24.22 -4.55
N ILE A 257 13.08 -25.51 -4.77
CA ILE A 257 11.96 -26.26 -4.19
C ILE A 257 12.47 -27.52 -3.52
N GLU A 258 11.83 -27.90 -2.44
CA GLU A 258 12.11 -29.17 -1.77
C GLU A 258 11.62 -30.35 -2.63
N ARG A 259 12.49 -31.35 -2.86
CA ARG A 259 12.08 -32.63 -3.43
C ARG A 259 12.83 -33.78 -2.77
N GLY A 260 12.10 -34.79 -2.30
CA GLY A 260 12.66 -35.97 -1.66
C GLY A 260 12.21 -36.11 -0.21
N ALA A 261 13.06 -36.71 0.63
CA ALA A 261 12.81 -36.82 2.06
C ALA A 261 12.86 -35.43 2.72
N LYS A 262 11.95 -35.21 3.67
CA LYS A 262 11.64 -33.88 4.20
C LYS A 262 12.89 -33.17 4.73
N GLY A 263 13.21 -32.03 4.15
CA GLY A 263 14.29 -31.12 4.53
C GLY A 263 15.70 -31.63 4.24
N GLN A 264 15.87 -32.55 3.27
CA GLN A 264 17.17 -33.14 2.92
C GLN A 264 17.66 -32.81 1.51
N MET A 265 16.77 -32.50 0.57
CA MET A 265 17.12 -32.31 -0.83
C MET A 265 16.25 -31.23 -1.48
N TYR A 266 16.90 -30.34 -2.24
CA TYR A 266 16.29 -29.20 -2.90
C TYR A 266 16.78 -29.12 -4.35
N TYR A 267 15.89 -28.67 -5.24
CA TYR A 267 16.16 -28.48 -6.66
C TYR A 267 15.94 -27.04 -7.07
N VAL A 268 16.84 -26.51 -7.90
CA VAL A 268 16.70 -25.20 -8.54
C VAL A 268 15.49 -25.20 -9.48
N THR A 269 14.61 -24.21 -9.33
CA THR A 269 13.42 -24.03 -10.17
C THR A 269 13.77 -23.36 -11.50
N HIS A 270 12.85 -23.39 -12.47
CA HIS A 270 12.98 -22.60 -13.69
C HIS A 270 13.27 -21.12 -13.40
N LYS A 271 12.65 -20.55 -12.36
CA LYS A 271 12.89 -19.18 -11.91
C LYS A 271 14.35 -18.99 -11.47
N GLY A 272 14.91 -19.93 -10.72
CA GLY A 272 16.31 -19.91 -10.29
C GLY A 272 17.30 -19.96 -11.45
N TRP A 273 17.02 -20.80 -12.45
CA TRP A 273 17.84 -20.88 -13.67
C TRP A 273 17.80 -19.57 -14.48
N THR A 274 16.61 -19.06 -14.77
CA THR A 274 16.46 -17.80 -15.53
C THR A 274 17.09 -16.59 -14.84
N PHE A 275 17.10 -16.60 -13.49
CA PHE A 275 17.73 -15.54 -12.70
C PHE A 275 19.27 -15.59 -12.77
N LEU A 276 19.87 -16.78 -12.79
CA LEU A 276 21.32 -16.89 -12.99
C LEU A 276 21.74 -16.51 -14.41
N GLU A 277 20.92 -16.84 -15.41
CA GLU A 277 21.18 -16.45 -16.81
C GLU A 277 21.14 -14.94 -16.98
N SER A 278 20.15 -14.25 -16.40
CA SER A 278 20.04 -12.78 -16.48
C SER A 278 21.14 -12.01 -15.74
N LEU A 279 21.90 -12.67 -14.86
CA LEU A 279 23.06 -12.09 -14.17
C LEU A 279 24.36 -12.21 -14.97
N ASN A 280 24.38 -13.05 -16.01
CA ASN A 280 25.56 -13.31 -16.85
C ASN A 280 25.48 -12.64 -18.24
N GLU A 281 24.35 -12.01 -18.58
CA GLU A 281 24.18 -11.11 -19.75
C GLU A 281 24.61 -9.66 -19.44
#